data_AF-C7Q4V7-F1
#
_entry.id   AF-C7Q4V7-F1
#
_cell.length_a   1.000
_cell.length_b   1.000
_cell.length_c   1.000
_cell.angle_alpha   90.00
_cell.angle_beta   90.00
_cell.angle_gamma   90.00
#
_symmetry.space_group_name_H-M   'P 1'
#
loop_
_entity.id
_entity.type
_entity.pdbx_description
1 polymer ?
#
loop_
_entity_poly.entity_id
_entity_poly.type
_entity_poly.pdbx_seq_one_letter_code
_entity_poly.pdbx_strand_id
1 'polypeptide(L)'
;MLAGTKVEVATLLGLGLAEPLARLWVAMTAMPGAGAADLAVELGMGESQLREHLDALADRALVRVSQQTPGLLVPITAEAALAQLLRQQEEELAEQQRRFQEQRDQITKTVMARLDAGDGVTDPLHRVEQVVGADAIHSRFEQLAYSTLQSIDSLLPATGLSEQMLADAWPLDAEVLRRGVKVRTMYLEAVRNDQLLLTYARNFQAAGAEIRTSPTLPQRLCISDRRVAIVPLKPGVRGYGVAVISAPGVIASLLELFEAVWHHAAPLDVGNPIDTSTGLSDTERSLLTLLAGGATDETAAKKLGVSLRTVRRIMAELMQRLNASSRFEAGIKAAKKGWL
;
A
#
# COMPACT_ATOMS: atom_id res chain seq x y z
N MET A 1 46.43 -18.04 -29.37
CA MET A 1 46.52 -18.48 -27.96
C MET A 1 46.03 -17.35 -27.08
N LEU A 2 44.72 -17.34 -26.81
CA LEU A 2 44.15 -16.43 -25.82
C LEU A 2 44.44 -17.04 -24.45
N ALA A 3 45.09 -16.29 -23.58
CA ALA A 3 45.34 -16.68 -22.20
C ALA A 3 43.99 -17.02 -21.56
N GLY A 4 43.77 -18.31 -21.26
CA GLY A 4 42.53 -18.78 -20.67
C GLY A 4 42.36 -18.14 -19.29
N THR A 5 41.32 -17.34 -19.15
CA THR A 5 40.94 -16.72 -17.87
C THR A 5 40.74 -17.84 -16.85
N LYS A 6 41.61 -17.92 -15.84
CA LYS A 6 41.45 -18.88 -14.75
C LYS A 6 40.19 -18.51 -13.98
N VAL A 7 39.18 -19.37 -14.01
CA VAL A 7 37.99 -19.22 -13.17
C VAL A 7 38.37 -19.66 -11.76
N GLU A 8 38.15 -18.78 -10.79
CA GLU A 8 38.39 -19.10 -9.39
C GLU A 8 37.24 -19.89 -8.80
N VAL A 9 37.54 -20.78 -7.84
CA VAL A 9 36.53 -21.53 -7.08
C VAL A 9 35.50 -20.59 -6.45
N ALA A 10 35.95 -19.43 -5.94
CA ALA A 10 35.08 -18.41 -5.35
C ALA A 10 33.99 -17.90 -6.31
N THR A 11 34.29 -17.77 -7.60
CA THR A 11 33.31 -17.33 -8.61
C THR A 11 32.21 -18.36 -8.80
N LEU A 12 32.58 -19.65 -8.86
CA LEU A 12 31.61 -20.74 -9.01
C LEU A 12 30.75 -20.93 -7.76
N LEU A 13 31.34 -20.75 -6.57
CA LEU A 13 30.61 -20.73 -5.30
C LEU A 13 29.55 -19.61 -5.27
N GLY A 14 29.93 -18.41 -5.71
CA GLY A 14 29.02 -17.26 -5.80
C GLY A 14 27.84 -17.46 -6.75
N LEU A 15 27.94 -18.41 -7.68
CA LEU A 15 26.87 -18.80 -8.61
C LEU A 15 26.14 -20.09 -8.19
N GLY A 16 26.29 -20.52 -6.93
CA GLY A 16 25.51 -21.62 -6.36
C GLY A 16 26.04 -23.02 -6.66
N LEU A 17 27.30 -23.16 -7.12
CA LEU A 17 27.95 -24.45 -7.22
C LEU A 17 28.58 -24.85 -5.88
N ALA A 18 28.32 -26.07 -5.41
CA ALA A 18 28.89 -26.55 -4.15
C ALA A 18 30.43 -26.63 -4.21
N GLU A 19 31.10 -26.36 -3.09
CA GLU A 19 32.57 -26.30 -3.00
C GLU A 19 33.29 -27.54 -3.57
N PRO A 20 32.84 -28.78 -3.28
CA PRO A 20 33.48 -29.97 -3.85
C PRO A 20 33.37 -30.04 -5.38
N LEU A 21 32.24 -29.60 -5.95
CA LEU A 21 32.00 -29.58 -7.40
C LEU A 21 32.81 -28.49 -8.09
N ALA A 22 32.90 -27.31 -7.47
CA ALA A 22 33.70 -26.19 -7.97
C ALA A 22 35.19 -26.54 -8.01
N ARG A 23 35.72 -27.18 -6.95
CA ARG A 23 37.11 -27.67 -6.93
C ARG A 23 37.38 -28.72 -8.00
N LEU A 24 36.47 -29.67 -8.16
CA LEU A 24 36.58 -30.69 -9.20
C LEU A 24 36.59 -30.06 -10.61
N TRP A 25 35.67 -29.15 -10.89
CA TRP A 25 35.58 -28.49 -12.18
C TRP A 25 36.87 -27.69 -12.49
N VAL A 26 37.41 -26.95 -11.50
CA VAL A 26 38.68 -26.23 -11.65
C VAL A 26 39.85 -27.19 -11.87
N ALA A 27 39.93 -28.30 -11.14
CA ALA A 27 40.97 -29.32 -11.33
C ALA A 27 40.91 -29.95 -12.74
N MET A 28 39.72 -30.24 -13.25
CA MET A 28 39.52 -30.72 -14.63
C MET A 28 40.00 -29.71 -15.68
N THR A 29 39.87 -28.40 -15.42
CA THR A 29 40.43 -27.37 -16.33
C THR A 29 41.94 -27.20 -16.21
N ALA A 30 42.50 -27.42 -15.01
CA ALA A 30 43.93 -27.35 -14.76
C ALA A 30 44.70 -28.57 -15.30
N MET A 31 44.03 -29.73 -15.42
CA MET A 31 44.61 -30.99 -15.92
C MET A 31 43.84 -31.53 -17.14
N PRO A 32 43.98 -30.92 -18.32
CA PRO A 32 43.27 -31.38 -19.52
C PRO A 32 43.65 -32.82 -19.88
N GLY A 33 42.66 -33.70 -20.00
CA GLY A 33 42.87 -35.10 -20.38
C GLY A 33 43.10 -36.06 -19.21
N ALA A 34 43.14 -35.57 -17.97
CA ALA A 34 43.23 -36.40 -16.77
C ALA A 34 42.01 -37.32 -16.63
N GLY A 35 42.25 -38.59 -16.34
CA GLY A 35 41.19 -39.57 -16.10
C GLY A 35 40.61 -39.45 -14.68
N ALA A 36 39.57 -40.23 -14.39
CA ALA A 36 38.96 -40.25 -13.06
C ALA A 36 39.95 -40.62 -11.95
N ALA A 37 40.87 -41.56 -12.21
CA ALA A 37 41.88 -41.95 -11.24
C ALA A 37 42.85 -40.80 -10.88
N ASP A 38 43.27 -40.01 -11.87
CA ASP A 38 44.18 -38.88 -11.67
C ASP A 38 43.50 -37.76 -10.86
N LEU A 39 42.24 -37.46 -11.20
CA LEU A 39 41.41 -36.47 -10.49
C LEU A 39 41.12 -36.90 -9.05
N ALA A 40 40.90 -38.19 -8.79
CA ALA A 40 40.70 -38.73 -7.46
C ALA A 40 41.93 -38.53 -6.56
N VAL A 41 43.13 -38.80 -7.10
CA VAL A 41 44.39 -38.61 -6.39
C VAL A 41 44.64 -37.13 -6.10
N GLU A 42 44.50 -36.26 -7.09
CA GLU A 42 44.74 -34.81 -6.94
C GLU A 42 43.82 -34.16 -5.90
N LEU A 43 42.55 -34.57 -5.87
CA LEU A 43 41.55 -33.99 -4.96
C LEU A 43 41.45 -34.73 -3.61
N GLY A 44 42.20 -35.82 -3.42
CA GLY A 44 42.13 -36.66 -2.23
C GLY A 44 40.75 -37.29 -2.02
N MET A 45 40.03 -37.61 -3.10
CA MET A 45 38.66 -38.14 -3.08
C MET A 45 38.63 -39.64 -3.38
N GLY A 46 37.69 -40.37 -2.77
CA GLY A 46 37.43 -41.76 -3.15
C GLY A 46 36.72 -41.86 -4.50
N GLU A 47 36.90 -42.97 -5.23
CA GLU A 47 36.34 -43.15 -6.58
C GLU A 47 34.80 -43.02 -6.62
N SER A 48 34.12 -43.55 -5.61
CA SER A 48 32.65 -43.42 -5.50
C SER A 48 32.21 -41.96 -5.34
N GLN A 49 32.94 -41.19 -4.53
CA GLN A 49 32.64 -39.78 -4.29
C GLN A 49 32.91 -38.98 -5.57
N LEU A 50 34.02 -39.23 -6.26
CA LEU A 50 34.34 -38.56 -7.52
C LEU A 50 33.25 -38.81 -8.57
N ARG A 51 32.76 -40.05 -8.69
CA ARG A 51 31.70 -40.40 -9.65
C ARG A 51 30.41 -39.62 -9.36
N GLU A 52 29.98 -39.57 -8.10
CA GLU A 52 28.83 -38.74 -7.67
C GLU A 52 29.00 -37.26 -8.03
N HIS A 53 30.22 -36.71 -7.88
CA HIS A 53 30.51 -35.31 -8.19
C HIS A 53 30.55 -35.05 -9.70
N LEU A 54 31.06 -36.01 -10.49
CA LEU A 54 31.03 -35.95 -11.95
C LEU A 54 29.59 -36.02 -12.47
N ASP A 55 28.75 -36.88 -11.89
CA ASP A 55 27.33 -36.97 -12.22
C ASP A 55 26.62 -35.65 -11.89
N ALA A 56 26.87 -35.07 -10.71
CA ALA A 56 26.30 -33.77 -10.33
C ALA A 56 26.77 -32.60 -11.23
N LEU A 57 28.02 -32.64 -11.73
CA LEU A 57 28.49 -31.68 -12.74
C LEU A 57 27.82 -31.91 -14.11
N ALA A 58 27.53 -33.16 -14.47
CA ALA A 58 26.85 -33.51 -15.71
C ALA A 58 25.37 -33.11 -15.69
N ASP A 59 24.68 -33.31 -14.57
CA ASP A 59 23.29 -32.88 -14.34
C ASP A 59 23.14 -31.36 -14.49
N ARG A 60 24.18 -30.60 -14.11
CA ARG A 60 24.25 -29.15 -14.30
C ARG A 60 24.79 -28.73 -15.67
N ALA A 61 25.07 -29.68 -16.55
CA ALA A 61 25.65 -29.47 -17.88
C ALA A 61 27.00 -28.72 -17.88
N LEU A 62 27.83 -28.91 -16.84
CA LEU A 62 29.15 -28.26 -16.69
C LEU A 62 30.30 -29.11 -17.25
N VAL A 63 30.02 -30.35 -17.62
CA VAL A 63 30.95 -31.28 -18.27
C VAL A 63 30.28 -31.90 -19.49
N ARG A 64 31.07 -32.40 -20.42
CA ARG A 64 30.60 -33.12 -21.62
C ARG A 64 31.52 -34.30 -21.91
N VAL A 65 31.05 -35.23 -22.74
CA VAL A 65 31.92 -36.30 -23.26
C VAL A 65 32.92 -35.72 -24.26
N SER A 66 34.19 -36.14 -24.14
CA SER A 66 35.26 -35.75 -25.05
C SER A 66 35.03 -36.32 -26.45
N GLN A 67 35.20 -35.49 -27.47
CA GLN A 67 35.15 -35.94 -28.86
C GLN A 67 36.48 -36.55 -29.34
N GLN A 68 37.57 -36.32 -28.60
CA GLN A 68 38.90 -36.86 -28.92
C GLN A 68 39.14 -38.20 -28.23
N THR A 69 38.58 -38.39 -27.03
CA THR A 69 38.79 -39.57 -26.20
C THR A 69 37.43 -40.11 -25.75
N PRO A 70 36.85 -41.10 -26.46
CA PRO A 70 35.57 -41.68 -26.08
C PRO A 70 35.56 -42.17 -24.63
N GLY A 71 34.53 -41.79 -23.86
CA GLY A 71 34.38 -42.17 -22.45
C GLY A 71 35.02 -41.23 -21.43
N LEU A 72 35.80 -40.23 -21.86
CA LEU A 72 36.35 -39.22 -20.97
C LEU A 72 35.39 -38.03 -20.82
N LEU A 73 35.07 -37.62 -19.59
CA LEU A 73 34.38 -36.36 -19.31
C LEU A 73 35.38 -35.21 -19.28
N VAL A 74 35.03 -34.11 -19.95
CA VAL A 74 35.84 -32.90 -20.05
C VAL A 74 34.99 -31.67 -19.70
N PRO A 75 35.55 -30.67 -18.99
CA PRO A 75 34.82 -29.48 -18.61
C PRO A 75 34.48 -28.66 -19.85
N ILE A 76 33.29 -28.05 -19.88
CA ILE A 76 32.96 -27.04 -20.91
C ILE A 76 33.86 -25.80 -20.74
N THR A 77 33.81 -24.86 -21.68
CA THR A 77 34.63 -23.63 -21.52
C THR A 77 34.17 -22.83 -20.31
N ALA A 78 35.07 -22.02 -19.74
CA ALA A 78 34.78 -21.15 -18.61
C ALA A 78 33.57 -20.25 -18.86
N GLU A 79 33.49 -19.63 -20.03
CA GLU A 79 32.41 -18.73 -20.42
C GLU A 79 31.07 -19.49 -20.48
N ALA A 80 31.09 -20.71 -21.01
CA ALA A 80 29.90 -21.55 -21.08
C ALA A 80 29.45 -22.02 -19.69
N ALA A 81 30.38 -22.37 -18.81
CA ALA A 81 30.09 -22.76 -17.43
C ALA A 81 29.47 -21.61 -16.61
N LEU A 82 30.07 -20.42 -16.67
CA LEU A 82 29.53 -19.25 -15.99
C LEU A 82 28.14 -18.86 -16.53
N ALA A 83 27.96 -18.87 -17.85
CA ALA A 83 26.66 -18.57 -18.45
C ALA A 83 25.60 -19.63 -18.13
N GLN A 84 25.99 -20.91 -18.02
CA GLN A 84 25.08 -21.99 -17.63
C GLN A 84 24.65 -21.89 -16.17
N LEU A 85 25.58 -21.60 -15.26
CA LEU A 85 25.28 -21.39 -13.85
C LEU A 85 24.38 -20.15 -13.63
N LEU A 86 24.64 -19.06 -14.35
CA LEU A 86 23.77 -17.87 -14.31
C LEU A 86 22.36 -18.18 -14.78
N ARG A 87 22.20 -18.89 -15.91
CA ARG A 87 20.88 -19.31 -16.40
C ARG A 87 20.15 -20.20 -15.38
N GLN A 88 20.84 -21.15 -14.76
CA GLN A 88 20.26 -21.99 -13.73
C GLN A 88 19.80 -21.18 -12.50
N GLN A 89 20.59 -20.19 -12.07
CA GLN A 89 20.18 -19.29 -10.99
C GLN A 89 18.96 -18.43 -11.38
N GLU A 90 18.90 -17.93 -12.62
CA GLU A 90 17.74 -17.20 -13.13
C GLU A 90 16.48 -18.08 -13.20
N GLU A 91 16.60 -19.34 -13.64
CA GLU A 91 15.52 -20.31 -13.66
C GLU A 91 15.05 -20.69 -12.25
N GLU A 92 15.97 -20.96 -11.32
CA GLU A 92 15.65 -21.20 -9.91
C GLU A 92 14.92 -20.01 -9.28
N LEU A 93 15.36 -18.78 -9.55
CA LEU A 93 14.71 -17.56 -9.08
C LEU A 93 13.32 -17.40 -9.70
N ALA A 94 13.16 -17.65 -10.99
CA ALA A 94 11.87 -17.59 -11.68
C ALA A 94 10.90 -18.65 -11.14
N GLU A 95 11.37 -19.86 -10.85
CA GLU A 95 10.57 -20.90 -10.19
C GLU A 95 10.16 -20.50 -8.78
N GLN A 96 11.08 -19.96 -7.99
CA GLN A 96 10.77 -19.46 -6.64
C GLN A 96 9.73 -18.34 -6.69
N GLN A 97 9.87 -17.40 -7.63
CA GLN A 97 8.89 -16.33 -7.86
C GLN A 97 7.53 -16.90 -8.27
N ARG A 98 7.49 -17.88 -9.18
CA ARG A 98 6.23 -18.55 -9.59
C ARG A 98 5.58 -19.26 -8.41
N ARG A 99 6.33 -20.03 -7.62
CA ARG A 99 5.83 -20.70 -6.41
C ARG A 99 5.27 -19.69 -5.40
N PHE A 100 5.97 -18.57 -5.20
CA PHE A 100 5.51 -17.50 -4.32
C PHE A 100 4.21 -16.85 -4.84
N GLN A 101 4.10 -16.64 -6.15
CA GLN A 101 2.91 -16.08 -6.77
C GLN A 101 1.72 -17.05 -6.70
N GLU A 102 1.94 -18.35 -6.92
CA GLU A 102 0.94 -19.40 -6.74
C GLU A 102 0.46 -19.49 -5.28
N GLN A 103 1.38 -19.41 -4.32
CA GLN A 103 1.04 -19.36 -2.89
C GLN A 103 0.23 -18.10 -2.57
N ARG A 104 0.60 -16.94 -3.11
CA ARG A 104 -0.17 -15.69 -2.96
C ARG A 104 -1.56 -15.79 -3.55
N ASP A 105 -1.70 -16.39 -4.73
CA ASP A 105 -2.99 -16.61 -5.37
C ASP A 105 -3.83 -17.59 -4.56
N GLN A 106 -3.22 -18.62 -3.97
CA GLN A 106 -3.90 -19.58 -3.11
C GLN A 106 -4.32 -18.97 -1.77
N ILE A 107 -3.50 -18.10 -1.17
CA ILE A 107 -3.88 -17.32 0.01
C ILE A 107 -5.03 -16.38 -0.32
N THR A 108 -4.93 -15.64 -1.44
CA THR A 108 -5.99 -14.74 -1.90
C THR A 108 -7.30 -15.51 -2.13
N LYS A 109 -7.25 -16.66 -2.81
CA LYS A 109 -8.39 -17.56 -3.00
C LYS A 109 -8.94 -18.12 -1.70
N THR A 110 -8.09 -18.47 -0.73
CA THR A 110 -8.54 -19.00 0.57
C THR A 110 -9.21 -17.92 1.41
N VAL A 111 -8.65 -16.70 1.41
CA VAL A 111 -9.26 -15.53 2.02
C VAL A 111 -10.60 -15.23 1.33
N MET A 112 -10.65 -15.23 0.00
CA MET A 112 -11.89 -15.04 -0.77
C MET A 112 -12.92 -16.13 -0.50
N ALA A 113 -12.55 -17.41 -0.49
CA ALA A 113 -13.45 -18.53 -0.19
C ALA A 113 -14.01 -18.48 1.24
N ARG A 114 -13.25 -17.96 2.19
CA ARG A 114 -13.73 -17.74 3.57
C ARG A 114 -14.70 -16.57 3.68
N LEU A 115 -14.65 -15.66 2.72
CA LEU A 115 -15.61 -14.58 2.58
C LEU A 115 -16.88 -15.01 1.83
N ASP A 116 -16.79 -16.02 0.96
CA ASP A 116 -17.93 -16.56 0.19
C ASP A 116 -18.84 -17.50 1.00
N ALA A 117 -18.48 -17.84 2.24
CA ALA A 117 -19.32 -18.61 3.15
C ALA A 117 -20.51 -17.82 3.76
N GLY A 118 -20.72 -16.57 3.34
CA GLY A 118 -21.90 -15.77 3.64
C GLY A 118 -22.74 -15.53 2.39
N ASP A 119 -23.87 -16.24 2.29
CA ASP A 119 -25.02 -16.05 1.41
C ASP A 119 -24.86 -15.29 0.09
N GLY A 120 -25.03 -16.03 -1.02
CA GLY A 120 -25.76 -15.54 -2.20
C GLY A 120 -24.92 -15.07 -3.38
N VAL A 121 -24.90 -15.93 -4.41
CA VAL A 121 -24.65 -15.67 -5.84
C VAL A 121 -24.56 -14.17 -6.20
N THR A 122 -23.35 -13.62 -6.24
CA THR A 122 -23.02 -12.42 -7.00
C THR A 122 -21.62 -12.58 -7.56
N ASP A 123 -21.45 -12.23 -8.83
CA ASP A 123 -20.19 -12.20 -9.58
C ASP A 123 -19.01 -11.74 -8.69
N PRO A 124 -17.87 -12.46 -8.64
CA PRO A 124 -16.71 -12.09 -7.81
C PRO A 124 -16.18 -10.66 -8.08
N LEU A 125 -16.58 -10.04 -9.18
CA LEU A 125 -16.28 -8.64 -9.52
C LEU A 125 -17.27 -7.61 -8.92
N HIS A 126 -18.34 -8.03 -8.24
CA HIS A 126 -19.44 -7.16 -7.80
C HIS A 126 -19.87 -7.43 -6.35
N ARG A 127 -18.91 -7.57 -5.42
CA ARG A 127 -19.23 -7.87 -4.02
C ARG A 127 -19.43 -6.61 -3.20
N VAL A 128 -20.60 -6.54 -2.54
CA VAL A 128 -20.86 -5.63 -1.42
C VAL A 128 -21.06 -6.49 -0.18
N GLU A 129 -20.11 -6.45 0.72
CA GLU A 129 -20.16 -7.18 1.99
C GLU A 129 -20.54 -6.22 3.12
N GLN A 130 -21.49 -6.61 3.96
CA GLN A 130 -21.84 -5.85 5.16
C GLN A 130 -21.14 -6.43 6.38
N VAL A 131 -20.47 -5.56 7.13
CA VAL A 131 -19.70 -5.92 8.31
C VAL A 131 -20.24 -5.13 9.49
N VAL A 132 -20.77 -5.85 10.48
CA VAL A 132 -21.46 -5.28 11.64
C VAL A 132 -20.78 -5.75 12.92
N GLY A 133 -20.65 -4.84 13.89
CA GLY A 133 -19.97 -5.09 15.17
C GLY A 133 -18.54 -4.56 15.20
N ALA A 134 -18.12 -4.06 16.36
CA ALA A 134 -16.83 -3.37 16.52
C ALA A 134 -15.63 -4.26 16.15
N ASP A 135 -15.60 -5.51 16.62
CA ASP A 135 -14.49 -6.44 16.38
C ASP A 135 -14.40 -6.88 14.91
N ALA A 136 -15.55 -7.09 14.26
CA ALA A 136 -15.60 -7.43 12.85
C ALA A 136 -15.13 -6.25 11.97
N ILE A 137 -15.54 -5.02 12.32
CA ILE A 137 -15.08 -3.80 11.66
C ILE A 137 -13.57 -3.64 11.85
N HIS A 138 -13.05 -3.82 13.07
CA HIS A 138 -11.62 -3.72 13.36
C HIS A 138 -10.81 -4.75 12.56
N SER A 139 -11.21 -6.03 12.63
CA SER A 139 -10.61 -7.12 11.86
C SER A 139 -10.58 -6.83 10.35
N ARG A 140 -11.60 -6.16 9.82
CA ARG A 140 -11.64 -5.77 8.40
C ARG A 140 -10.69 -4.65 8.05
N PHE A 141 -10.56 -3.62 8.89
CA PHE A 141 -9.54 -2.60 8.69
C PHE A 141 -8.13 -3.19 8.81
N GLU A 142 -7.91 -4.12 9.76
CA GLU A 142 -6.65 -4.84 9.91
C GLU A 142 -6.28 -5.64 8.66
N GLN A 143 -7.20 -6.46 8.14
CA GLN A 143 -6.99 -7.21 6.90
C GLN A 143 -6.73 -6.30 5.70
N LEU A 144 -7.48 -5.20 5.58
CA LEU A 144 -7.30 -4.25 4.49
C LEU A 144 -5.93 -3.59 4.58
N ALA A 145 -5.51 -3.14 5.76
CA ALA A 145 -4.18 -2.62 5.95
C ALA A 145 -3.12 -3.65 5.54
N TYR A 146 -3.13 -4.88 6.06
CA TYR A 146 -2.11 -5.88 5.70
C TYR A 146 -2.13 -6.28 4.22
N SER A 147 -3.28 -6.28 3.56
CA SER A 147 -3.39 -6.64 2.14
C SER A 147 -3.11 -5.49 1.17
N THR A 148 -3.12 -4.23 1.63
CA THR A 148 -2.84 -3.06 0.78
C THR A 148 -1.38 -3.04 0.33
N LEU A 149 -1.16 -2.84 -0.97
CA LEU A 149 0.17 -2.85 -1.58
C LEU A 149 0.62 -1.50 -2.15
N GLN A 150 -0.32 -0.65 -2.58
CA GLN A 150 -0.01 0.54 -3.37
C GLN A 150 -0.51 1.83 -2.73
N SER A 151 -1.78 1.88 -2.31
CA SER A 151 -2.35 3.16 -1.85
C SER A 151 -3.54 3.02 -0.90
N ILE A 152 -3.69 4.01 -0.01
CA ILE A 152 -4.90 4.26 0.77
C ILE A 152 -5.35 5.72 0.58
N ASP A 153 -6.60 5.91 0.17
CA ASP A 153 -7.25 7.21 0.04
C ASP A 153 -8.43 7.30 1.03
N SER A 154 -8.40 8.26 1.96
CA SER A 154 -9.38 8.34 3.06
C SER A 154 -10.04 9.72 3.25
N LEU A 155 -11.36 9.72 3.42
CA LEU A 155 -12.16 10.83 3.96
C LEU A 155 -12.50 10.51 5.41
N LEU A 156 -12.05 11.35 6.35
CA LEU A 156 -12.27 11.15 7.76
C LEU A 156 -13.03 12.34 8.38
N PRO A 157 -14.38 12.38 8.24
CA PRO A 157 -15.24 13.38 8.89
C PRO A 157 -15.41 13.07 10.40
N ALA A 158 -14.30 12.87 11.11
CA ALA A 158 -14.30 12.52 12.53
C ALA A 158 -13.80 13.69 13.38
N THR A 159 -14.43 13.86 14.54
CA THR A 159 -14.05 14.80 15.61
C THR A 159 -14.22 14.12 16.96
N GLY A 160 -13.46 14.52 17.99
CA GLY A 160 -13.61 13.94 19.33
C GLY A 160 -13.35 12.43 19.35
N LEU A 161 -12.24 11.99 18.75
CA LEU A 161 -11.73 10.64 18.94
C LEU A 161 -10.99 10.57 20.28
N SER A 162 -11.18 9.48 21.03
CA SER A 162 -10.46 9.33 22.31
C SER A 162 -8.99 8.98 22.06
N GLU A 163 -8.14 9.27 23.04
CA GLU A 163 -6.73 8.91 23.02
C GLU A 163 -6.53 7.40 22.80
N GLN A 164 -7.32 6.56 23.49
CA GLN A 164 -7.28 5.11 23.31
C GLN A 164 -7.58 4.70 21.86
N MET A 165 -8.60 5.27 21.22
CA MET A 165 -8.93 4.93 19.83
C MET A 165 -7.81 5.32 18.85
N LEU A 166 -7.11 6.43 19.11
CA LEU A 166 -5.98 6.86 18.29
C LEU A 166 -4.76 5.95 18.54
N ALA A 167 -4.50 5.60 19.80
CA ALA A 167 -3.43 4.69 20.17
C ALA A 167 -3.63 3.28 19.56
N ASP A 168 -4.87 2.77 19.58
CA ASP A 168 -5.21 1.47 19.00
C ASP A 168 -5.08 1.45 17.46
N ALA A 169 -5.30 2.59 16.80
CA ALA A 169 -5.19 2.70 15.34
C ALA A 169 -3.73 2.84 14.86
N TRP A 170 -2.87 3.47 15.68
CA TRP A 170 -1.51 3.83 15.26
C TRP A 170 -0.63 2.67 14.77
N PRO A 171 -0.59 1.48 15.39
CA PRO A 171 0.25 0.38 14.93
C PRO A 171 -0.03 -0.01 13.48
N LEU A 172 -1.31 -0.01 13.09
CA LEU A 172 -1.74 -0.36 11.75
C LEU A 172 -1.40 0.73 10.74
N ASP A 173 -1.66 1.99 11.09
CA ASP A 173 -1.37 3.16 10.25
C ASP A 173 0.14 3.31 10.00
N ALA A 174 0.97 3.11 11.05
CA ALA A 174 2.42 3.13 10.93
C ALA A 174 2.96 1.99 10.06
N GLU A 175 2.40 0.77 10.17
CA GLU A 175 2.81 -0.38 9.37
C GLU A 175 2.49 -0.20 7.87
N VAL A 176 1.37 0.43 7.53
CA VAL A 176 1.03 0.78 6.14
C VAL A 176 2.09 1.72 5.56
N LEU A 177 2.45 2.79 6.28
CA LEU A 177 3.46 3.74 5.83
C LEU A 177 4.86 3.11 5.74
N ARG A 178 5.24 2.28 6.72
CA ARG A 178 6.53 1.58 6.76
C ARG A 178 6.73 0.69 5.52
N ARG A 179 5.66 0.10 4.98
CA ARG A 179 5.71 -0.70 3.75
C ARG A 179 5.75 0.12 2.45
N GLY A 180 5.75 1.46 2.55
CA GLY A 180 5.83 2.35 1.40
C GLY A 180 4.51 2.54 0.66
N VAL A 181 3.37 2.19 1.28
CA VAL A 181 2.03 2.45 0.73
C VAL A 181 1.79 3.95 0.70
N LYS A 182 1.29 4.48 -0.43
CA LYS A 182 0.93 5.90 -0.55
C LYS A 182 -0.35 6.19 0.21
N VAL A 183 -0.30 7.03 1.23
CA VAL A 183 -1.49 7.35 2.03
C VAL A 183 -1.89 8.81 1.83
N ARG A 184 -3.13 9.05 1.39
CA ARG A 184 -3.74 10.37 1.31
C ARG A 184 -4.96 10.42 2.22
N THR A 185 -4.96 11.32 3.21
CA THR A 185 -6.06 11.43 4.18
C THR A 185 -6.56 12.86 4.29
N MET A 186 -7.88 13.02 4.26
CA MET A 186 -8.56 14.29 4.50
C MET A 186 -9.28 14.30 5.83
N TYR A 187 -9.02 15.33 6.64
CA TYR A 187 -9.73 15.61 7.88
C TYR A 187 -10.66 16.82 7.72
N LEU A 188 -11.63 16.95 8.62
CA LEU A 188 -12.34 18.22 8.77
C LEU A 188 -11.36 19.29 9.27
N GLU A 189 -11.51 20.53 8.81
CA GLU A 189 -10.70 21.65 9.28
C GLU A 189 -10.78 21.85 10.80
N ALA A 190 -11.91 21.45 11.39
CA ALA A 190 -12.10 21.40 12.84
C ALA A 190 -11.05 20.57 13.59
N VAL A 191 -10.28 19.70 12.92
CA VAL A 191 -9.13 18.98 13.51
C VAL A 191 -8.15 19.93 14.19
N ARG A 192 -8.00 21.16 13.70
CA ARG A 192 -7.10 22.16 14.28
C ARG A 192 -7.48 22.59 15.70
N ASN A 193 -8.75 22.37 16.09
CA ASN A 193 -9.27 22.65 17.42
C ASN A 193 -9.27 21.41 18.33
N ASP A 194 -8.89 20.24 17.81
CA ASP A 194 -8.81 18.97 18.53
C ASP A 194 -7.34 18.58 18.67
N GLN A 195 -6.73 18.91 19.80
CA GLN A 195 -5.29 18.76 20.01
C GLN A 195 -4.80 17.30 19.85
N LEU A 196 -5.61 16.34 20.29
CA LEU A 196 -5.28 14.91 20.17
C LEU A 196 -5.26 14.49 18.70
N LEU A 197 -6.33 14.81 17.96
CA LEU A 197 -6.45 14.45 16.55
C LEU A 197 -5.45 15.23 15.67
N LEU A 198 -5.15 16.48 15.99
CA LEU A 198 -4.13 17.27 15.30
C LEU A 198 -2.74 16.68 15.49
N THR A 199 -2.41 16.24 16.71
CA THR A 199 -1.13 15.58 17.00
C THR A 199 -1.01 14.27 16.23
N TYR A 200 -2.08 13.48 16.20
CA TYR A 200 -2.14 12.26 15.39
C TYR A 200 -1.92 12.54 13.90
N ALA A 201 -2.65 13.50 13.34
CA ALA A 201 -2.55 13.86 11.93
C ALA A 201 -1.14 14.35 11.55
N ARG A 202 -0.49 15.14 12.43
CA ARG A 202 0.91 15.57 12.23
C ARG A 202 1.90 14.42 12.30
N ASN A 203 1.75 13.50 13.24
CA ASN A 203 2.60 12.31 13.31
C ASN A 203 2.43 11.45 12.05
N PHE A 204 1.20 11.31 11.58
CA PHE A 204 0.90 10.56 10.37
C PHE A 204 1.51 11.21 9.13
N GLN A 205 1.44 12.55 9.04
CA GLN A 205 2.11 13.32 8.00
C GLN A 205 3.64 13.19 8.06
N ALA A 206 4.22 13.29 9.26
CA ALA A 206 5.67 13.14 9.47
C ALA A 206 6.18 11.74 9.10
N ALA A 207 5.34 10.71 9.24
CA ALA A 207 5.63 9.35 8.81
C ALA A 207 5.46 9.12 7.29
N GLY A 208 5.01 10.13 6.54
CA GLY A 208 4.98 10.11 5.07
C GLY A 208 3.58 10.15 4.45
N ALA A 209 2.50 10.24 5.24
CA ALA A 209 1.15 10.42 4.69
C ALA A 209 0.96 11.86 4.15
N GLU A 210 0.22 11.99 3.05
CA GLU A 210 -0.25 13.29 2.58
C GLU A 210 -1.55 13.64 3.30
N ILE A 211 -1.52 14.71 4.10
CA ILE A 211 -2.66 15.13 4.92
C ILE A 211 -3.21 16.46 4.44
N ARG A 212 -4.52 16.49 4.20
CA ARG A 212 -5.26 17.71 3.86
C ARG A 212 -6.46 17.92 4.77
N THR A 213 -6.97 19.14 4.80
CA THR A 213 -8.14 19.56 5.56
C THR A 213 -9.17 20.24 4.67
N SER A 214 -10.44 20.01 4.96
CA SER A 214 -11.57 20.70 4.33
C SER A 214 -12.59 21.15 5.38
N PRO A 215 -13.25 22.31 5.25
CA PRO A 215 -14.27 22.74 6.21
C PRO A 215 -15.44 21.77 6.33
N THR A 216 -15.80 21.14 5.21
CA THR A 216 -16.82 20.09 5.17
C THR A 216 -16.29 18.87 4.42
N LEU A 217 -16.73 17.69 4.82
CA LEU A 217 -16.42 16.44 4.14
C LEU A 217 -17.69 15.63 3.90
N PRO A 218 -17.73 14.84 2.81
CA PRO A 218 -18.72 13.77 2.68
C PRO A 218 -18.63 12.75 3.82
N GLN A 219 -19.44 11.70 3.73
CA GLN A 219 -19.35 10.57 4.67
C GLN A 219 -17.97 9.92 4.66
N ARG A 220 -17.64 9.21 5.76
CA ARG A 220 -16.38 8.47 5.89
C ARG A 220 -16.20 7.52 4.71
N LEU A 221 -15.00 7.51 4.16
CA LEU A 221 -14.61 6.69 3.02
C LEU A 221 -13.15 6.27 3.23
N CYS A 222 -12.84 5.03 2.94
CA CYS A 222 -11.46 4.53 2.84
C CYS A 222 -11.38 3.66 1.58
N ILE A 223 -10.46 3.94 0.68
CA ILE A 223 -10.24 3.18 -0.55
C ILE A 223 -8.82 2.62 -0.51
N SER A 224 -8.69 1.29 -0.59
CA SER A 224 -7.41 0.58 -0.69
C SER A 224 -7.17 0.11 -2.13
N ASP A 225 -5.93 0.31 -2.60
CA ASP A 225 -5.41 -0.10 -3.90
C ASP A 225 -6.31 0.26 -5.09
N ARG A 226 -7.14 1.30 -4.90
CA ARG A 226 -8.15 1.75 -5.88
C ARG A 226 -9.08 0.61 -6.33
N ARG A 227 -9.33 -0.36 -5.43
CA ARG A 227 -10.07 -1.61 -5.73
C ARG A 227 -11.09 -1.97 -4.66
N VAL A 228 -10.84 -1.61 -3.40
CA VAL A 228 -11.74 -1.92 -2.28
C VAL A 228 -12.07 -0.64 -1.55
N ALA A 229 -13.35 -0.36 -1.36
CA ALA A 229 -13.81 0.78 -0.58
C ALA A 229 -14.56 0.32 0.68
N ILE A 230 -14.33 1.02 1.79
CA ILE A 230 -15.08 0.88 3.03
C ILE A 230 -15.87 2.16 3.28
N VAL A 231 -17.19 2.02 3.43
CA VAL A 231 -18.12 3.12 3.74
C VAL A 231 -19.04 2.72 4.89
N PRO A 232 -19.52 3.66 5.73
CA PRO A 232 -20.44 3.33 6.81
C PRO A 232 -21.81 2.90 6.26
N LEU A 233 -22.43 1.85 6.82
CA LEU A 233 -23.81 1.47 6.50
C LEU A 233 -24.82 2.53 6.93
N LYS A 234 -24.52 3.22 8.05
CA LYS A 234 -25.32 4.33 8.57
C LYS A 234 -24.44 5.56 8.80
N PRO A 235 -24.42 6.51 7.86
CA PRO A 235 -23.60 7.71 7.98
C PRO A 235 -23.90 8.49 9.26
N GLY A 236 -22.84 8.90 9.97
CA GLY A 236 -22.95 9.66 11.21
C GLY A 236 -23.30 8.86 12.47
N VAL A 237 -23.47 7.53 12.37
CA VAL A 237 -23.61 6.64 13.53
C VAL A 237 -22.37 5.75 13.62
N ARG A 238 -21.54 5.97 14.64
CA ARG A 238 -20.32 5.18 14.87
C ARG A 238 -20.68 3.76 15.29
N GLY A 239 -19.89 2.79 14.84
CA GLY A 239 -20.01 1.39 15.26
C GLY A 239 -21.24 0.64 14.72
N TYR A 240 -22.12 1.27 13.93
CA TYR A 240 -23.30 0.59 13.38
C TYR A 240 -22.93 -0.52 12.40
N GLY A 241 -21.92 -0.28 11.55
CA GLY A 241 -21.47 -1.22 10.53
C GLY A 241 -20.87 -0.50 9.33
N VAL A 242 -20.15 -1.25 8.51
CA VAL A 242 -19.54 -0.78 7.26
C VAL A 242 -19.89 -1.70 6.10
N ALA A 243 -20.00 -1.14 4.90
CA ALA A 243 -20.00 -1.89 3.66
C ALA A 243 -18.56 -1.93 3.11
N VAL A 244 -18.10 -3.13 2.75
CA VAL A 244 -16.88 -3.35 1.98
C VAL A 244 -17.29 -3.62 0.54
N ILE A 245 -16.85 -2.76 -0.37
CA ILE A 245 -17.29 -2.73 -1.76
C ILE A 245 -16.08 -3.03 -2.66
N SER A 246 -16.21 -3.94 -3.62
CA SER A 246 -15.19 -4.22 -4.64
C SER A 246 -15.64 -4.01 -6.08
N ALA A 247 -16.87 -3.53 -6.29
CA ALA A 247 -17.47 -3.32 -7.61
C ALA A 247 -16.74 -2.19 -8.39
N PRO A 248 -16.05 -2.47 -9.52
CA PRO A 248 -15.19 -1.49 -10.20
C PRO A 248 -15.86 -0.17 -10.56
N GLY A 249 -17.11 -0.21 -11.05
CA GLY A 249 -17.86 1.00 -11.39
C GLY A 249 -18.16 1.88 -10.16
N VAL A 250 -18.47 1.27 -9.01
CA VAL A 250 -18.68 2.00 -7.76
C VAL A 250 -17.37 2.56 -7.23
N ILE A 251 -16.28 1.78 -7.32
CA ILE A 251 -14.94 2.24 -6.92
C ILE A 251 -14.50 3.44 -7.76
N ALA A 252 -14.72 3.41 -9.08
CA ALA A 252 -14.41 4.55 -9.95
C ALA A 252 -15.16 5.82 -9.51
N SER A 253 -16.47 5.73 -9.25
CA SER A 253 -17.26 6.88 -8.77
C SER A 253 -16.81 7.39 -7.39
N LEU A 254 -16.43 6.48 -6.48
CA LEU A 254 -15.91 6.86 -5.15
C LEU A 254 -14.52 7.52 -5.24
N LEU A 255 -13.69 7.09 -6.18
CA LEU A 255 -12.41 7.73 -6.47
C LEU A 255 -12.62 9.12 -7.07
N GLU A 256 -13.56 9.30 -8.01
CA GLU A 256 -13.90 10.63 -8.53
C GLU A 256 -14.39 11.57 -7.43
N LEU A 257 -15.24 11.08 -6.52
CA LEU A 257 -15.64 11.83 -5.33
C LEU A 257 -14.43 12.20 -4.47
N PHE A 258 -13.52 11.25 -4.22
CA PHE A 258 -12.32 11.51 -3.43
C PHE A 258 -11.44 12.59 -4.09
N GLU A 259 -11.12 12.47 -5.38
CA GLU A 259 -10.27 13.43 -6.09
C GLU A 259 -10.91 14.83 -6.15
N ALA A 260 -12.23 14.91 -6.35
CA ALA A 260 -12.95 16.17 -6.35
C ALA A 260 -12.81 16.89 -5.00
N VAL A 261 -12.93 16.17 -3.87
CA VAL A 261 -12.72 16.76 -2.54
C VAL A 261 -11.24 17.05 -2.29
N TRP A 262 -10.33 16.17 -2.73
CA TRP A 262 -8.88 16.32 -2.57
C TRP A 262 -8.35 17.60 -3.22
N HIS A 263 -8.81 17.90 -4.44
CA HIS A 263 -8.39 19.09 -5.18
C HIS A 263 -8.77 20.41 -4.50
N HIS A 264 -9.87 20.44 -3.76
CA HIS A 264 -10.34 21.63 -3.05
C HIS A 264 -9.87 21.69 -1.58
N ALA A 265 -9.27 20.61 -1.06
CA ALA A 265 -8.76 20.55 0.30
C ALA A 265 -7.38 21.22 0.41
N ALA A 266 -7.15 21.91 1.54
CA ALA A 266 -5.89 22.58 1.83
C ALA A 266 -4.91 21.65 2.58
N PRO A 267 -3.59 21.71 2.36
CA PRO A 267 -2.61 20.98 3.17
C PRO A 267 -2.74 21.31 4.67
N LEU A 268 -2.45 20.34 5.56
CA LEU A 268 -2.58 20.54 7.01
C LEU A 268 -1.74 21.71 7.53
N ASP A 269 -0.54 21.93 6.99
CA ASP A 269 0.38 22.98 7.46
C ASP A 269 0.04 24.38 6.92
N VAL A 270 -0.71 24.45 5.83
CA VAL A 270 -1.25 25.72 5.34
C VAL A 270 -2.43 26.05 6.25
N GLY A 271 -2.33 27.14 7.01
CA GLY A 271 -3.41 27.61 7.91
C GLY A 271 -4.71 27.89 7.14
N ASN A 272 -5.78 28.28 7.85
CA ASN A 272 -7.06 28.63 7.23
C ASN A 272 -6.88 29.84 6.29
N PRO A 273 -6.84 29.65 4.96
CA PRO A 273 -6.58 30.74 4.05
C PRO A 273 -7.76 31.71 4.09
N ILE A 274 -7.48 33.00 4.26
CA ILE A 274 -8.49 34.03 4.07
C ILE A 274 -8.47 34.40 2.59
N ASP A 275 -9.61 34.22 1.93
CA ASP A 275 -9.81 34.70 0.57
C ASP A 275 -9.63 36.23 0.56
N THR A 276 -8.58 36.70 -0.11
CA THR A 276 -8.22 38.13 -0.14
C THR A 276 -9.26 39.00 -0.85
N SER A 277 -10.10 38.41 -1.71
CA SER A 277 -11.15 39.14 -2.43
C SER A 277 -12.40 39.35 -1.59
N THR A 278 -12.81 38.34 -0.81
CA THR A 278 -14.04 38.38 -0.02
C THR A 278 -13.80 38.64 1.47
N GLY A 279 -12.57 38.42 1.93
CA GLY A 279 -12.17 38.41 3.33
C GLY A 279 -12.73 37.24 4.12
N LEU A 280 -13.27 36.21 3.47
CA LEU A 280 -13.84 35.03 4.14
C LEU A 280 -12.80 33.93 4.30
N SER A 281 -12.84 33.26 5.43
CA SER A 281 -12.23 31.93 5.57
C SER A 281 -13.06 30.87 4.85
N ASP A 282 -12.44 29.73 4.52
CA ASP A 282 -13.13 28.60 3.89
C ASP A 282 -14.26 28.05 4.79
N THR A 283 -14.06 28.07 6.10
CA THR A 283 -15.09 27.74 7.10
C THR A 283 -16.27 28.73 7.07
N GLU A 284 -16.03 30.03 7.00
CA GLU A 284 -17.10 31.05 6.91
C GLU A 284 -17.89 30.91 5.60
N ARG A 285 -17.19 30.74 4.47
CA ARG A 285 -17.82 30.50 3.16
C ARG A 285 -18.67 29.23 3.19
N SER A 286 -18.14 28.15 3.75
CA SER A 286 -18.88 26.88 3.90
C SER A 286 -20.12 27.03 4.79
N LEU A 287 -20.04 27.79 5.89
CA LEU A 287 -21.21 28.08 6.72
C LEU A 287 -22.28 28.83 5.94
N LEU A 288 -21.92 29.88 5.20
CA LEU A 288 -22.86 30.64 4.38
C LEU A 288 -23.52 29.75 3.32
N THR A 289 -22.75 28.93 2.60
CA THR A 289 -23.27 28.00 1.59
C THR A 289 -24.24 26.99 2.20
N LEU A 290 -23.93 26.43 3.38
CA LEU A 290 -24.82 25.50 4.09
C LEU A 290 -26.14 26.16 4.48
N LEU A 291 -26.09 27.37 5.05
CA LEU A 291 -27.29 28.11 5.46
C LEU A 291 -28.12 28.55 4.24
N ALA A 292 -27.49 28.97 3.15
CA ALA A 292 -28.15 29.30 1.89
C ALA A 292 -28.86 28.09 1.28
N GLY A 293 -28.28 26.90 1.44
CA GLY A 293 -28.91 25.61 1.09
C GLY A 293 -29.99 25.13 2.05
N GLY A 294 -30.37 25.93 3.06
CA GLY A 294 -31.45 25.62 4.00
C GLY A 294 -31.05 24.79 5.21
N ALA A 295 -29.75 24.61 5.49
CA ALA A 295 -29.31 23.92 6.70
C ALA A 295 -29.65 24.73 7.96
N THR A 296 -30.03 24.06 9.04
CA THR A 296 -30.12 24.68 10.38
C THR A 296 -28.72 24.85 10.99
N ASP A 297 -28.59 25.69 12.02
CA ASP A 297 -27.34 25.86 12.76
C ASP A 297 -26.81 24.52 13.31
N GLU A 298 -27.70 23.62 13.76
CA GLU A 298 -27.34 22.29 14.25
C GLU A 298 -26.80 21.39 13.13
N THR A 299 -27.42 21.46 11.95
CA THR A 299 -26.97 20.71 10.77
C THR A 299 -25.62 21.23 10.27
N ALA A 300 -25.45 22.56 10.24
CA ALA A 300 -24.20 23.20 9.88
C ALA A 300 -23.08 22.86 10.86
N ALA A 301 -23.36 22.88 12.17
CA ALA A 301 -22.42 22.50 13.21
C ALA A 301 -21.90 21.07 13.02
N LYS A 302 -22.82 20.12 12.74
CA LYS A 302 -22.46 18.73 12.48
C LYS A 302 -21.60 18.58 11.22
N LYS A 303 -21.93 19.27 10.12
CA LYS A 303 -21.17 19.20 8.86
C LYS A 303 -19.79 19.84 8.94
N LEU A 304 -19.66 20.93 9.70
CA LEU A 304 -18.39 21.64 9.93
C LEU A 304 -17.53 20.98 11.02
N GLY A 305 -18.08 20.01 11.77
CA GLY A 305 -17.37 19.36 12.88
C GLY A 305 -17.14 20.27 14.08
N VAL A 306 -17.96 21.31 14.28
CA VAL A 306 -17.82 22.29 15.37
C VAL A 306 -19.05 22.32 16.27
N SER A 307 -18.93 22.96 17.44
CA SER A 307 -20.06 23.13 18.35
C SER A 307 -21.12 24.08 17.77
N LEU A 308 -22.38 23.93 18.20
CA LEU A 308 -23.46 24.87 17.88
C LEU A 308 -23.14 26.31 18.31
N ARG A 309 -22.45 26.46 19.45
CA ARG A 309 -21.97 27.76 19.93
C ARG A 309 -20.99 28.40 18.94
N THR A 310 -20.10 27.60 18.35
CA THR A 310 -19.14 28.07 17.35
C THR A 310 -19.85 28.56 16.09
N VAL A 311 -20.83 27.83 15.58
CA VAL A 311 -21.64 28.26 14.42
C VAL A 311 -22.33 29.59 14.70
N ARG A 312 -23.01 29.71 15.85
CA ARG A 312 -23.70 30.94 16.24
C ARG A 312 -22.76 32.13 16.37
N ARG A 313 -21.54 31.92 16.91
CA ARG A 313 -20.50 32.94 17.00
C ARG A 313 -20.06 33.41 15.61
N ILE A 314 -19.70 32.48 14.71
CA ILE A 314 -19.28 32.80 13.34
C ILE A 314 -20.39 33.55 12.60
N MET A 315 -21.66 33.11 12.72
CA MET A 315 -22.78 33.79 12.09
C MET A 315 -22.97 35.22 12.64
N ALA A 316 -22.81 35.43 13.94
CA ALA A 316 -22.91 36.77 14.54
C ALA A 316 -21.80 37.70 14.02
N GLU A 317 -20.57 37.19 13.89
CA GLU A 317 -19.44 37.93 13.30
C GLU A 317 -19.70 38.27 11.82
N LEU A 318 -20.22 37.32 11.03
CA LEU A 318 -20.63 37.57 9.64
C LEU A 318 -21.74 38.61 9.54
N MET A 319 -22.75 38.58 10.43
CA MET A 319 -23.82 39.58 10.47
C MET A 319 -23.27 40.98 10.78
N GLN A 320 -22.34 41.09 11.73
CA GLN A 320 -21.68 42.37 12.03
C GLN A 320 -20.90 42.89 10.82
N ARG A 321 -20.12 42.03 10.15
CA ARG A 321 -19.36 42.38 8.93
C ARG A 321 -20.26 42.80 7.76
N LEU A 322 -21.46 42.24 7.69
CA LEU A 322 -22.48 42.59 6.70
C LEU A 322 -23.36 43.77 7.13
N ASN A 323 -23.19 44.28 8.36
CA ASN A 323 -24.08 45.26 8.98
C ASN A 323 -25.56 44.84 8.87
N ALA A 324 -25.86 43.58 9.18
CA ALA A 324 -27.19 43.00 9.04
C ALA A 324 -27.89 42.86 10.41
N SER A 325 -29.16 43.25 10.47
CA SER A 325 -30.00 43.19 11.67
C SER A 325 -30.68 41.84 11.86
N SER A 326 -30.76 41.03 10.80
CA SER A 326 -31.33 39.68 10.82
C SER A 326 -30.53 38.71 9.96
N ARG A 327 -30.68 37.40 10.21
CA ARG A 327 -30.04 36.34 9.38
C ARG A 327 -30.52 36.38 7.93
N PHE A 328 -31.80 36.67 7.70
CA PHE A 328 -32.35 36.79 6.35
C PHE A 328 -31.72 37.96 5.59
N GLU A 329 -31.63 39.12 6.23
CA GLU A 329 -30.92 40.28 5.67
C GLU A 329 -29.44 39.97 5.41
N ALA A 330 -28.77 39.25 6.32
CA ALA A 330 -27.39 38.83 6.16
C ALA A 330 -27.22 37.95 4.91
N GLY A 331 -28.12 36.98 4.68
CA GLY A 331 -28.11 36.16 3.46
C GLY A 331 -28.21 36.98 2.18
N ILE A 332 -29.13 37.94 2.12
CA ILE A 332 -29.27 38.85 0.96
C ILE A 332 -28.01 39.67 0.75
N LYS A 333 -27.42 40.23 1.81
CA LYS A 333 -26.21 41.04 1.73
C LYS A 333 -24.98 40.20 1.33
N ALA A 334 -24.88 38.97 1.83
CA ALA A 334 -23.82 38.04 1.44
C ALA A 334 -23.87 37.74 -0.06
N ALA A 335 -25.04 37.41 -0.61
CA ALA A 335 -25.21 37.19 -2.04
C ALA A 335 -24.84 38.44 -2.87
N LYS A 336 -25.29 39.62 -2.46
CA LYS A 336 -24.94 40.89 -3.15
C LYS A 336 -23.44 41.22 -3.11
N LYS A 337 -22.72 40.77 -2.08
CA LYS A 337 -21.27 40.94 -1.96
C LYS A 337 -20.45 39.83 -2.63
N GLY A 338 -21.09 38.84 -3.27
CA GLY A 338 -20.39 37.70 -3.88
C GLY A 338 -19.75 36.75 -2.85
N TRP A 339 -20.31 36.68 -1.64
CA TRP A 339 -19.89 35.73 -0.61
C TRP A 339 -20.47 34.32 -0.81
N LEU A 340 -21.48 34.21 -1.67
CA LEU A 340 -22.17 32.99 -2.10
C LEU A 340 -21.98 32.82 -3.61
#